data_AF-A0A4S2ELL9-F1
#
_entry.id   AF-A0A4S2ELL9-F1
#
_cell.length_a   1.000
_cell.length_b   1.000
_cell.length_c   1.000
_cell.angle_alpha   90.00
_cell.angle_beta   90.00
_cell.angle_gamma   90.00
#
_symmetry.space_group_name_H-M   'P 1'
#
loop_
_entity.id
_entity.type
_entity.pdbx_description
1 polymer ?
#
loop_
_entity_poly.entity_id
_entity_poly.type
_entity_poly.pdbx_seq_one_letter_code
_entity_poly.pdbx_strand_id
1 'polypeptide(L)' 'MIPYDRNTAILLILFRRPDTTRKVFERIREVRPKRLYIAADGPRNETERKECEAARAIASCVDWDCEMVKLYQERNFWG' A
#
# COMPACT_ATOMS: atom_id res chain seq x y z
N MET A 1 17.87 2.87 16.56
CA MET A 1 17.14 2.43 15.36
C MET A 1 17.74 1.11 14.89
N ILE A 2 16.92 0.09 14.66
CA ILE A 2 17.40 -1.16 14.04
C ILE A 2 17.57 -0.89 12.53
N PRO A 3 18.75 -1.13 11.93
CA PRO A 3 18.93 -0.97 10.50
C PRO A 3 18.03 -1.94 9.72
N TYR A 4 17.39 -1.45 8.66
CA TYR A 4 16.52 -2.26 7.82
C TYR A 4 17.34 -3.00 6.76
N ASP A 5 17.22 -4.33 6.71
CA ASP A 5 17.75 -5.12 5.59
C ASP A 5 16.77 -5.04 4.41
N ARG A 6 17.24 -4.50 3.28
CA ARG A 6 16.48 -4.36 2.03
C ARG A 6 15.94 -5.68 1.46
N ASN A 7 16.50 -6.83 1.84
CA ASN A 7 16.01 -8.15 1.41
C ASN A 7 14.80 -8.63 2.23
N THR A 8 14.56 -8.03 3.39
CA THR A 8 13.31 -8.21 4.14
C THR A 8 12.16 -7.67 3.29
N ALA A 9 11.08 -8.42 3.17
CA ALA A 9 9.91 -7.99 2.43
C ALA A 9 8.95 -7.22 3.33
N ILE A 10 8.23 -6.25 2.77
CA ILE A 10 7.17 -5.51 3.45
C ILE A 10 5.82 -5.91 2.85
N LEU A 11 4.85 -6.20 3.71
CA LEU A 11 3.44 -6.29 3.34
C LEU A 11 2.71 -5.06 3.88
N LEU A 12 2.14 -4.26 2.98
CA LEU A 12 1.27 -3.15 3.31
C LEU A 12 -0.19 -3.56 3.08
N ILE A 13 -0.96 -3.64 4.16
CA ILE A 13 -2.41 -3.84 4.11
C ILE A 13 -3.08 -2.48 4.25
N LEU A 14 -3.95 -2.12 3.32
CA LEU A 14 -4.60 -0.80 3.30
C LEU A 14 -6.08 -0.87 2.86
N PHE A 15 -6.78 0.25 3.04
CA PHE A 15 -8.16 0.41 2.62
C PHE A 15 -8.39 1.81 2.01
N ARG A 16 -9.08 2.71 2.73
CA ARG A 16 -9.59 3.99 2.20
C ARG A 16 -9.03 5.25 2.87
N ARG A 17 -7.86 5.18 3.50
CA ARG A 17 -7.27 6.31 4.25
C ARG A 17 -6.05 6.90 3.53
N PRO A 18 -6.23 7.67 2.44
CA PRO A 18 -5.11 8.13 1.61
C PRO A 18 -4.05 8.93 2.39
N ASP A 19 -4.45 9.77 3.33
CA ASP A 19 -3.49 10.54 4.14
C ASP A 19 -2.61 9.67 5.05
N THR A 20 -3.20 8.65 5.67
CA THR A 20 -2.44 7.68 6.47
C THR A 20 -1.56 6.83 5.57
N THR A 21 -2.09 6.37 4.43
CA THR A 21 -1.33 5.60 3.44
C THR A 21 -0.11 6.37 2.97
N ARG A 22 -0.23 7.67 2.70
CA ARG A 22 0.90 8.54 2.35
C ARG A 22 1.99 8.54 3.42
N LYS A 23 1.63 8.79 4.68
CA LYS A 23 2.60 8.82 5.79
C LYS A 23 3.36 7.49 5.94
N VAL A 24 2.66 6.36 5.81
CA VAL A 24 3.28 5.04 5.88
C VAL A 24 4.14 4.76 4.65
N PHE A 25 3.66 5.09 3.46
CA PHE A 25 4.37 4.87 2.21
C PHE A 25 5.68 5.67 2.14
N GLU A 26 5.70 6.93 2.61
CA GLU A 26 6.94 7.70 2.70
C GLU A 26 8.00 7.00 3.56
N ARG A 27 7.60 6.36 4.67
CA ARG A 27 8.54 5.58 5.51
C ARG A 27 9.02 4.31 4.83
N ILE A 28 8.17 3.66 4.04
CA ILE A 28 8.58 2.52 3.20
C ILE A 28 9.57 2.98 2.12
N ARG A 29 9.32 4.14 1.51
CA ARG A 29 10.18 4.75 0.49
C ARG A 29 11.56 5.12 1.02
N GLU A 30 11.67 5.56 2.28
CA GLU A 30 12.95 5.83 2.94
C GLU A 30 13.85 4.58 2.99
N VAL A 31 13.28 3.38 3.19
CA VAL A 31 14.04 2.13 3.33
C VAL A 31 14.17 1.31 2.04
N ARG A 32 13.39 1.64 1.00
CA ARG A 32 13.48 1.09 -0.37
C ARG A 32 13.53 -0.45 -0.40
N PRO A 33 12.52 -1.18 0.11
CA PRO A 33 12.55 -2.64 0.12
C PRO A 33 12.71 -3.20 -1.29
N LYS A 34 13.41 -4.33 -1.45
CA LYS A 34 13.46 -5.03 -2.75
C LYS A 34 12.14 -5.71 -3.11
N ARG A 35 11.31 -6.03 -2.11
CA ARG A 35 10.00 -6.66 -2.30
C ARG A 35 8.92 -5.94 -1.49
N LEU A 36 7.89 -5.47 -2.16
CA LEU A 36 6.73 -4.81 -1.56
C LEU A 36 5.44 -5.50 -1.99
N TYR A 37 4.73 -6.07 -1.04
CA TYR A 37 3.39 -6.63 -1.24
C TYR A 37 2.36 -5.61 -0.79
N ILE A 38 1.33 -5.39 -1.60
CA ILE A 38 0.24 -4.47 -1.30
C ILE A 38 -1.07 -5.25 -1.35
N ALA A 39 -1.73 -5.39 -0.20
CA ALA A 39 -3.06 -5.95 -0.12
C ALA A 39 -4.06 -4.82 0.20
N ALA A 40 -5.11 -4.68 -0.61
CA ALA A 40 -6.14 -3.67 -0.36
C ALA A 40 -7.54 -4.27 -0.50
N ASP A 41 -8.38 -3.98 0.47
CA ASP A 41 -9.80 -4.35 0.39
C ASP A 41 -10.56 -3.42 -0.60
N GLY A 42 -11.76 -3.84 -1.00
CA GLY A 42 -12.60 -3.11 -1.95
C GLY A 42 -13.58 -2.13 -1.30
N PRO A 43 -14.08 -1.15 -2.05
CA PRO A 43 -15.06 -0.18 -1.55
C PRO A 43 -16.45 -0.81 -1.35
N ARG A 44 -17.26 -0.21 -0.48
CA ARG A 44 -18.69 -0.55 -0.28
C ARG A 44 -19.63 0.37 -1.06
N ASN A 45 -19.15 1.55 -1.45
CA ASN A 45 -19.91 2.57 -2.19
C ASN A 45 -18.96 3.45 -3.03
N GLU A 46 -19.51 4.37 -3.80
CA GLU A 46 -18.74 5.20 -4.75
C GLU A 46 -17.81 6.22 -4.06
N THR A 47 -18.18 6.72 -2.88
CA THR A 47 -17.30 7.58 -2.09
C THR A 47 -16.06 6.80 -1.64
N GLU A 48 -16.25 5.59 -1.10
CA GLU A 48 -15.16 4.71 -0.71
C GLU A 48 -14.32 4.29 -1.92
N ARG A 49 -14.92 4.15 -3.11
CA ARG A 49 -14.19 3.82 -4.34
C ARG A 49 -13.10 4.86 -4.60
N LYS A 50 -13.46 6.14 -4.59
CA LYS A 50 -12.51 7.24 -4.80
C LYS A 50 -11.41 7.25 -3.74
N GLU A 51 -11.77 7.03 -2.48
CA GLU A 51 -10.80 6.98 -1.37
C GLU A 51 -9.85 5.78 -1.47
N CYS A 52 -10.36 4.61 -1.84
CA CYS A 52 -9.58 3.39 -2.08
C CYS A 52 -8.63 3.56 -3.26
N GLU A 53 -9.10 4.12 -4.37
CA GLU A 53 -8.28 4.40 -5.56
C GLU A 53 -7.14 5.37 -5.23
N ALA A 54 -7.42 6.45 -4.49
CA ALA A 54 -6.40 7.39 -4.03
C ALA A 54 -5.34 6.69 -3.14
N ALA A 55 -5.78 5.86 -2.19
CA ALA A 55 -4.86 5.12 -1.32
C ALA A 55 -4.02 4.10 -2.09
N ARG A 56 -4.62 3.36 -3.04
CA ARG A 56 -3.92 2.39 -3.92
C ARG A 56 -2.89 3.08 -4.81
N ALA A 57 -3.22 4.25 -5.36
CA ALA A 57 -2.31 5.04 -6.18
C ALA A 57 -1.06 5.48 -5.39
N ILE A 58 -1.26 6.00 -4.18
CA ILE A 58 -0.16 6.39 -3.28
C ILE A 58 0.74 5.19 -2.97
N ALA A 59 0.16 4.07 -2.54
CA ALA A 59 0.91 2.87 -2.17
C ALA A 59 1.68 2.23 -3.34
N SER A 60 1.31 2.57 -4.58
CA SER A 60 1.91 2.06 -5.80
C SER A 60 2.98 2.97 -6.40
N CYS A 61 3.27 4.13 -5.77
CA CYS A 61 4.18 5.15 -6.29
C CYS A 61 5.65 4.80 -6.01
N VAL A 62 6.07 3.62 -6.49
CA VAL A 62 7.40 3.07 -6.28
C VAL A 62 8.34 3.59 -7.37
N ASP A 63 9.38 4.33 -6.96
CA ASP A 63 10.39 4.95 -7.83
C ASP A 63 11.80 4.35 -7.66
N TRP A 64 11.89 3.18 -7.03
CA TRP A 64 13.15 2.45 -6.83
C TRP A 64 13.05 1.02 -7.36
N ASP A 65 14.20 0.36 -7.51
CA ASP A 65 14.28 -1.06 -7.91
C ASP A 65 13.62 -1.95 -6.84
N CYS A 66 12.40 -2.41 -7.15
CA CYS A 66 11.49 -3.09 -6.24
C CYS A 66 10.56 -4.03 -7.03
N GLU A 67 10.54 -5.30 -6.63
CA GLU A 67 9.49 -6.22 -7.03
C GLU A 67 8.21 -5.91 -6.24
N MET A 68 7.20 -5.41 -6.95
CA MET A 68 5.92 -5.04 -6.36
C MET A 68 4.83 -6.01 -6.76
N VAL A 69 4.15 -6.59 -5.77
CA VAL A 69 3.02 -7.51 -5.95
C VAL A 69 1.77 -6.90 -5.34
N LYS A 70 0.66 -6.91 -6.08
CA LYS A 70 -0.60 -6.27 -5.68
C LYS A 70 -1.73 -7.29 -5.61
N LEU A 71 -2.52 -7.22 -4.55
CA LEU A 71 -3.77 -7.95 -4.39
C LEU A 71 -4.86 -6.96 -3.99
N TYR A 72 -5.73 -6.59 -4.94
CA TYR A 72 -6.84 -5.68 -4.72
C TYR A 72 -8.16 -6.40 -4.83
N GLN A 73 -9.01 -6.20 -3.82
CA GLN A 73 -10.37 -6.71 -3.83
C GLN A 73 -11.32 -5.69 -4.49
N GLU A 74 -12.32 -6.20 -5.20
CA GLU A 74 -13.35 -5.40 -5.87
C GLU A 74 -14.42 -4.87 -4.91
N ARG A 75 -14.64 -5.59 -3.80
CA ARG A 75 -15.61 -5.23 -2.76
C ARG A 75 -15.01 -5.49 -1.39
N ASN A 76 -15.57 -4.83 -0.39
CA ASN A 76 -15.25 -5.13 0.99
C ASN A 76 -15.81 -6.50 1.38
N PHE A 77 -14.96 -7.43 1.81
CA PHE A 77 -15.38 -8.77 2.25
C PHE A 77 -15.59 -8.88 3.77
N TRP A 78 -15.30 -7.82 4.51
CA TRP A 78 -15.48 -7.74 5.95
C TRP A 78 -16.76 -6.92 6.23
N GLY A 79 -17.89 -7.63 6.29
CA GLY A 79 -19.19 -7.12 6.71
C GLY A 79 -19.40 -7.32 8.20
#